data_AF-A0A9X2BYD6-F1
#
_entry.id   AF-A0A9X2BYD6-F1
#
_cell.length_a   1.000
_cell.length_b   1.000
_cell.length_c   1.000
_cell.angle_alpha   90.00
_cell.angle_beta   90.00
_cell.angle_gamma   90.00
#
_symmetry.space_group_name_H-M   'P 1'
#
loop_
_entity.id
_entity.type
_entity.pdbx_description
1 polymer ?
#
loop_
_entity_poly.entity_id
_entity_poly.type
_entity_poly.pdbx_seq_one_letter_code
_entity_poly.pdbx_strand_id
1 'polypeptide(L)'
;YFSDASVGVNPYSISDGVLDITMTKSASGTANGQPYTSGLMTTMGSYSQLYGYYEIRAKLPAQQGAFSSFWLTPSDGSWPPEIDIIEVAANDPYTIYSSIHYVNSGQTIGTP
;
A
#
# COMPACT_ATOMS: atom_id res chain seq x y z
N TYR A 1 -6.02 -6.42 -5.79
CA TYR A 1 -7.13 -6.53 -4.83
C TYR A 1 -6.53 -6.94 -3.49
N PHE A 2 -6.91 -6.28 -2.40
CA PHE A 2 -6.47 -6.67 -1.07
C PHE A 2 -7.41 -7.73 -0.51
N SER A 3 -6.85 -8.73 0.16
CA SER A 3 -7.63 -9.74 0.85
C SER A 3 -8.21 -9.19 2.13
N ASP A 4 -9.46 -9.57 2.40
CA ASP A 4 -10.06 -9.53 3.72
C ASP A 4 -10.50 -10.94 4.14
N ALA A 5 -11.06 -11.07 5.34
CA ALA A 5 -11.48 -12.37 5.89
C ALA A 5 -12.49 -13.13 5.01
N SER A 6 -13.28 -12.43 4.18
CA SER A 6 -14.25 -13.03 3.26
C SER A 6 -13.62 -13.76 2.08
N VAL A 7 -12.36 -13.44 1.76
CA VAL A 7 -11.61 -14.01 0.63
C VAL A 7 -11.01 -15.38 0.99
N GLY A 8 -10.90 -15.69 2.29
CA GLY A 8 -10.30 -16.92 2.78
C GLY A 8 -8.78 -17.03 2.56
N VAL A 9 -8.12 -15.94 2.16
CA VAL A 9 -6.67 -15.86 1.95
C VAL A 9 -6.09 -14.82 2.90
N ASN A 10 -5.18 -15.23 3.77
CA ASN A 10 -4.41 -14.30 4.60
C ASN A 10 -3.07 -13.97 3.91
N PRO A 11 -2.86 -12.71 3.46
CA PRO A 11 -1.62 -12.31 2.78
C PRO A 11 -0.49 -11.95 3.76
N TYR A 12 -0.74 -11.99 5.07
CA TYR A 12 0.18 -11.55 6.12
C TYR A 12 0.80 -12.72 6.87
N SER A 13 2.11 -12.67 7.07
CA SER A 13 2.84 -13.52 8.01
C SER A 13 3.90 -12.72 8.76
N ILE A 14 4.25 -13.16 9.97
CA ILE A 14 5.37 -12.59 10.73
C ILE A 14 6.37 -13.71 10.98
N SER A 15 7.62 -13.51 10.59
CA SER A 15 8.73 -14.43 10.86
C SER A 15 9.97 -13.63 11.23
N ASP A 16 10.70 -14.07 12.26
CA ASP A 16 11.93 -13.43 12.75
C ASP A 16 11.82 -11.90 12.96
N GLY A 17 10.65 -11.44 13.42
CA GLY A 17 10.38 -10.01 13.66
C GLY A 17 10.13 -9.16 12.41
N VAL A 18 10.00 -9.79 11.24
CA VAL A 18 9.68 -9.13 9.96
C VAL A 18 8.25 -9.47 9.56
N LEU A 19 7.48 -8.46 9.15
CA LEU A 19 6.18 -8.62 8.52
C LEU A 19 6.38 -8.87 7.02
N ASP A 20 5.86 -9.99 6.54
CA ASP A 20 5.71 -10.28 5.12
C ASP A 20 4.29 -9.95 4.66
N ILE A 21 4.20 -9.18 3.58
CA ILE A 21 2.96 -8.93 2.84
C ILE A 21 3.13 -9.59 1.47
N THR A 22 2.34 -10.63 1.22
CA THR A 22 2.50 -11.46 0.03
C THR A 22 1.47 -11.13 -1.03
N MET A 23 1.86 -11.25 -2.30
CA MET A 23 0.94 -11.29 -3.43
C MET A 23 0.88 -12.72 -3.95
N THR A 24 -0.33 -13.29 -4.01
CA THR A 24 -0.54 -14.69 -4.40
C THR A 24 -1.49 -14.76 -5.59
N LYS A 25 -1.15 -15.58 -6.59
CA LYS A 25 -2.03 -15.85 -7.73
C LYS A 25 -3.22 -16.70 -7.28
N SER A 26 -4.44 -16.30 -7.63
CA SER A 26 -5.64 -17.04 -7.24
C SER A 26 -5.70 -18.40 -7.95
N ALA A 27 -5.86 -19.48 -7.18
CA ALA A 27 -5.84 -20.86 -7.68
C ALA A 27 -7.08 -21.23 -8.51
N SER A 28 -8.25 -20.61 -8.25
CA SER A 28 -9.50 -20.90 -8.98
C SER A 28 -9.89 -19.82 -9.99
N GLY A 29 -8.94 -18.97 -10.38
CA GLY A 29 -9.14 -17.96 -11.43
C GLY A 29 -9.63 -16.61 -10.93
N THR A 30 -10.32 -16.50 -9.80
CA THR A 30 -10.71 -15.20 -9.24
C THR A 30 -10.92 -15.25 -7.72
N ALA A 31 -10.11 -14.51 -6.96
CA ALA A 31 -10.54 -14.07 -5.63
C ALA A 31 -11.32 -12.78 -5.83
N ASN A 32 -12.64 -12.78 -5.62
CA ASN A 32 -13.51 -11.63 -5.90
C ASN A 32 -13.32 -11.02 -7.31
N GLY A 33 -13.27 -11.88 -8.33
CA GLY A 33 -13.06 -11.43 -9.72
C GLY A 33 -11.59 -11.18 -10.10
N GLN A 34 -10.64 -11.31 -9.17
CA GLN A 34 -9.27 -10.80 -9.37
C GLN A 34 -8.24 -11.94 -9.49
N PRO A 35 -7.25 -11.81 -10.41
CA PRO A 35 -6.25 -12.84 -10.65
C PRO A 35 -5.22 -12.98 -9.54
N TYR A 36 -5.09 -11.97 -8.68
CA TYR A 36 -4.18 -11.93 -7.55
C TYR A 36 -4.87 -11.41 -6.28
N THR A 37 -4.47 -11.99 -5.16
CA THR A 37 -4.72 -11.47 -3.81
C THR A 37 -3.44 -10.86 -3.24
N SER A 38 -3.58 -9.83 -2.42
CA SER A 38 -2.46 -9.25 -1.67
C SER A 38 -2.94 -8.61 -0.37
N GLY A 39 -2.08 -7.90 0.36
CA GLY A 39 -2.43 -7.22 1.60
C GLY A 39 -2.50 -5.70 1.46
N LEU A 40 -3.41 -5.09 2.22
CA LEU A 40 -3.45 -3.68 2.54
C LEU A 40 -3.64 -3.57 4.06
N MET A 41 -2.63 -3.03 4.74
CA MET A 41 -2.67 -2.82 6.19
C MET A 41 -2.85 -1.33 6.47
N THR A 42 -3.73 -0.99 7.41
CA THR A 42 -4.03 0.40 7.78
C THR A 42 -4.11 0.53 9.29
N THR A 43 -3.70 1.70 9.81
CA THR A 43 -3.90 2.10 11.21
C THR A 43 -5.17 2.93 11.42
N MET A 44 -6.02 3.06 10.39
CA MET A 44 -7.29 3.79 10.49
C MET A 44 -8.13 3.26 11.65
N GLY A 45 -8.55 4.15 12.55
CA GLY A 45 -9.31 3.82 13.75
C GLY A 45 -8.51 3.25 14.93
N SER A 46 -7.21 2.96 14.77
CA SER A 46 -6.35 2.43 15.84
C SER A 46 -5.21 3.37 16.22
N TYR A 47 -4.53 3.96 15.24
CA TYR A 47 -3.44 4.91 15.47
C TYR A 47 -3.44 6.00 14.41
N SER A 48 -3.32 7.24 14.89
CA SER A 48 -3.07 8.42 14.06
C SER A 48 -2.15 9.37 14.82
N GLN A 49 -1.35 10.10 14.07
CA GLN A 49 -0.41 11.06 14.62
C GLN A 49 -0.40 12.29 13.71
N LEU A 50 -0.39 13.48 14.32
CA LEU A 50 -0.17 14.73 13.61
C LEU A 50 1.28 15.17 13.86
N TYR A 51 2.02 15.43 12.77
CA TYR A 51 3.44 15.72 12.77
C TYR A 51 4.31 14.58 13.33
N GLY A 52 5.63 14.73 13.22
CA GLY A 52 6.60 13.77 13.75
C GLY A 52 7.33 13.00 12.66
N TYR A 53 7.83 11.83 13.02
CA TYR A 53 8.70 11.02 12.19
C TYR A 53 8.06 9.66 11.91
N TYR A 54 8.01 9.28 10.63
CA TYR A 54 7.51 8.00 10.15
C TYR A 54 8.64 7.27 9.44
N GLU A 55 8.90 6.02 9.82
CA GLU A 55 9.95 5.20 9.25
C GLU A 55 9.43 3.79 8.99
N ILE A 56 9.83 3.22 7.85
CA ILE A 56 9.79 1.78 7.63
C ILE A 56 11.13 1.31 7.09
N ARG A 57 11.47 0.06 7.40
CA ARG A 57 12.59 -0.65 6.77
C ARG A 57 12.03 -1.88 6.06
N ALA A 58 12.03 -1.85 4.73
CA ALA A 58 11.40 -2.89 3.91
C ALA A 58 12.34 -3.37 2.79
N LYS A 59 12.14 -4.63 2.38
CA LYS A 59 12.66 -5.18 1.12
C LYS A 59 11.49 -5.30 0.15
N LEU A 60 11.54 -4.58 -0.96
CA LEU A 60 10.45 -4.53 -1.92
C LEU A 60 10.57 -5.66 -2.97
N PRO A 61 9.46 -6.25 -3.44
CA PRO A 61 9.47 -7.22 -4.52
C PRO A 61 9.72 -6.54 -5.88
N ALA A 62 10.52 -7.17 -6.73
CA ALA A 62 10.73 -6.76 -8.13
C ALA A 62 9.87 -7.57 -9.13
N GLN A 63 8.90 -8.33 -8.63
CA GLN A 63 8.08 -9.21 -9.46
C GLN A 63 7.11 -8.40 -10.32
N GLN A 64 7.10 -8.66 -11.64
CA GLN A 64 6.20 -7.98 -12.58
C GLN A 64 4.75 -7.93 -12.08
N GLY A 65 4.15 -6.74 -12.14
CA GLY A 65 2.78 -6.49 -11.69
C GLY A 65 2.66 -6.13 -10.20
N ALA A 66 3.73 -6.23 -9.41
CA ALA A 66 3.75 -5.70 -8.06
C ALA A 66 3.77 -4.17 -8.07
N PHE A 67 3.06 -3.58 -7.12
CA PHE A 67 3.13 -2.18 -6.76
C PHE A 67 3.23 -2.14 -5.24
N SER A 68 4.31 -1.60 -4.71
CA SER A 68 4.53 -1.51 -3.25
C SER A 68 4.47 -0.07 -2.81
N SER A 69 3.74 0.17 -1.73
CA SER A 69 3.55 1.52 -1.21
C SER A 69 3.65 1.59 0.32
N PHE A 70 4.06 2.76 0.80
CA PHE A 70 3.94 3.19 2.18
C PHE A 70 3.56 4.67 2.17
N TRP A 71 2.33 4.96 2.59
CA TRP A 71 1.73 6.28 2.51
C TRP A 71 0.99 6.65 3.79
N LEU A 72 0.62 7.92 3.89
CA LEU A 72 -0.17 8.49 4.98
C LEU A 72 -1.40 9.20 4.43
N THR A 73 -2.55 8.98 5.07
CA THR A 73 -3.81 9.67 4.77
C THR A 73 -4.41 10.32 6.02
N PRO A 74 -5.28 11.33 5.87
CA PRO A 74 -6.01 11.96 6.96
C PRO A 74 -6.82 10.96 7.78
N SER A 75 -6.81 11.12 9.11
CA SER A 75 -7.54 10.25 10.03
C SER A 75 -9.06 10.35 9.90
N ASP A 76 -9.57 11.45 9.32
CA ASP A 76 -11.00 11.67 9.07
C ASP A 76 -11.47 11.03 7.76
N GLY A 77 -10.59 10.34 7.02
CA GLY A 77 -10.90 9.70 5.75
C GLY A 77 -11.07 10.68 4.58
N SER A 78 -10.74 11.97 4.77
CA SER A 78 -10.70 12.92 3.67
C SER A 78 -9.56 12.60 2.69
N TRP A 79 -9.77 12.90 1.42
CA TRP A 79 -8.76 12.81 0.38
C TRP A 79 -9.09 13.78 -0.76
N PRO A 80 -8.09 14.52 -1.28
CA PRO A 80 -6.77 14.79 -0.69
C PRO A 80 -6.87 15.55 0.66
N PRO A 81 -5.81 15.63 1.48
CA PRO A 81 -4.40 15.34 1.15
C PRO A 81 -3.98 13.88 1.31
N GLU A 82 -2.85 13.51 0.71
CA GLU A 82 -2.15 12.22 0.89
C GLU A 82 -0.64 12.44 0.76
N ILE A 83 0.15 11.70 1.53
CA ILE A 83 1.62 11.74 1.49
C ILE A 83 2.11 10.33 1.20
N ASP A 84 2.66 10.12 0.00
CA ASP A 84 3.29 8.87 -0.38
C ASP A 84 4.78 8.93 -0.05
N ILE A 85 5.19 8.21 0.99
CA ILE A 85 6.60 8.15 1.41
C ILE A 85 7.38 7.25 0.46
N ILE A 86 6.78 6.13 0.05
CA ILE A 86 7.33 5.19 -0.93
C ILE A 86 6.22 4.75 -1.87
N GLU A 87 6.45 4.88 -3.18
CA GLU A 87 5.77 4.14 -4.24
C GLU A 87 6.82 3.50 -5.16
N VAL A 88 6.68 2.21 -5.44
CA VAL A 88 7.57 1.48 -6.35
C VAL A 88 6.73 0.57 -7.24
N ALA A 89 6.85 0.80 -8.55
CA ALA A 89 6.25 -0.04 -9.57
C ALA A 89 7.24 -1.13 -10.02
N ALA A 90 6.76 -2.36 -10.22
CA ALA A 90 7.62 -3.48 -10.59
C ALA A 90 8.34 -3.33 -11.94
N ASN A 91 7.87 -2.45 -12.83
CA ASN A 91 8.54 -2.15 -14.10
C ASN A 91 9.71 -1.17 -13.94
N ASP A 92 9.84 -0.52 -12.77
CA ASP A 92 10.96 0.35 -12.40
C ASP A 92 11.38 0.09 -10.95
N PRO A 93 11.84 -1.13 -10.61
CA PRO A 93 12.03 -1.57 -9.23
C PRO A 93 13.24 -0.93 -8.52
N TYR A 94 13.98 -0.08 -9.22
CA TYR A 94 15.16 0.61 -8.70
C TYR A 94 14.90 2.10 -8.43
N THR A 95 13.69 2.58 -8.71
CA THR A 95 13.28 3.96 -8.47
C THR A 95 12.21 3.98 -7.40
N ILE A 96 12.40 4.85 -6.41
CA ILE A 96 11.38 5.18 -5.41
C ILE A 96 10.76 6.51 -5.83
N TYR A 97 9.44 6.51 -5.94
CA TYR A 97 8.63 7.72 -6.13
C TYR A 97 8.12 8.16 -4.76
N SER A 98 8.13 9.47 -4.51
CA SER A 98 7.63 10.07 -3.27
C SER A 98 6.78 11.27 -3.65
N SER A 99 5.50 11.20 -3.32
CA SER A 99 4.47 12.05 -3.90
C SER A 99 3.68 12.77 -2.79
N ILE A 100 3.15 13.96 -3.11
CA ILE A 100 2.14 14.61 -2.27
C ILE A 100 0.93 14.88 -3.15
N HIS A 101 -0.24 14.42 -2.71
CA HIS A 101 -1.52 14.76 -3.34
C HIS A 101 -2.19 15.85 -2.55
N TYR A 102 -2.56 16.92 -3.24
CA TYR A 102 -3.27 18.04 -2.64
C TYR A 102 -4.20 18.70 -3.66
N VAL A 103 -5.17 19.47 -3.16
CA VAL A 103 -6.05 20.26 -4.01
C VAL A 103 -5.43 21.63 -4.23
N ASN A 104 -5.20 22.00 -5.50
CA ASN A 104 -4.88 23.36 -5.89
C ASN A 104 -6.05 23.93 -6.71
N SER A 105 -6.76 24.91 -6.15
CA SER A 105 -7.87 25.62 -6.83
C SER A 105 -8.92 24.71 -7.51
N GLY A 106 -9.24 23.56 -6.92
CA GLY A 106 -10.26 22.62 -7.43
C GLY A 106 -9.76 21.52 -8.37
N GLN A 107 -8.46 21.44 -8.65
CA GLN A 107 -7.83 20.28 -9.29
C GLN A 107 -6.99 19.50 -8.27
N THR A 108 -7.13 18.17 -8.27
CA THR A 108 -6.18 17.27 -7.60
C THR A 108 -4.88 17.26 -8.40
N ILE A 109 -3.77 17.61 -7.74
CA ILE A 109 -2.43 17.51 -8.32
C ILE A 109 -1.66 16.48 -7.49
N GLY A 110 -1.13 15.44 -8.16
CA GLY A 110 -0.11 14.55 -7.62
C GLY A 110 1.22 14.84 -8.30
N THR A 111 2.29 15.00 -7.52
CA THR A 111 3.66 15.10 -8.05
C THR A 111 4.24 13.71 -8.27
N PRO A 112 5.03 13.46 -9.33
CA PRO A 112 5.81 12.23 -9.44
C PRO A 112 6.93 12.17 -8.41
#